data_AF-A0A179BMS4-F1
#
_entry.id   AF-A0A179BMS4-F1
#
_cell.length_a   1.000
_cell.length_b   1.000
_cell.length_c   1.000
_cell.angle_alpha   90.00
_cell.angle_beta   90.00
_cell.angle_gamma   90.00
#
_symmetry.space_group_name_H-M   'P 1'
#
loop_
_entity.id
_entity.type
_entity.pdbx_description
1 polymer ?
#
loop_
_entity_poly.entity_id
_entity_poly.type
_entity_poly.pdbx_seq_one_letter_code
_entity_poly.pdbx_strand_id
1 'polypeptide(L)' 'MSENFSARETLAIYGECATTITFVRDEFFTEEKTFPTMQDAIDYLKAFDPSPRGIFLHIRAHGRDIPFDRDNIAKLMREL' A
#
# COMPACT_ATOMS: atom_id res chain seq x y z
N MET A 1 12.54 -10.76 10.24
CA MET A 1 11.16 -11.25 10.00
C MET A 1 10.32 -10.68 11.13
N SER A 2 9.48 -9.67 10.87
CA SER A 2 8.56 -9.13 11.89
C SER A 2 7.26 -9.94 11.86
N GLU A 3 7.09 -10.84 12.81
CA GLU A 3 6.00 -11.84 12.86
C GLU A 3 4.63 -11.29 13.31
N ASN A 4 4.38 -9.97 13.28
CA ASN A 4 3.08 -9.40 13.67
C ASN A 4 2.64 -8.25 12.76
N PHE A 5 2.62 -8.47 11.45
CA PHE A 5 1.91 -7.56 10.56
C PHE A 5 0.41 -7.91 10.55
N SER A 6 -0.37 -7.08 11.24
CA SER A 6 -1.84 -7.16 11.25
C SER A 6 -2.41 -6.09 10.33
N ALA A 7 -2.93 -6.53 9.19
CA ALA A 7 -3.55 -5.63 8.21
C ALA A 7 -4.76 -4.89 8.81
N ARG A 8 -5.55 -5.57 9.66
CA ARG A 8 -6.67 -4.96 10.37
C ARG A 8 -6.24 -3.84 11.33
N GLU A 9 -5.19 -4.06 12.12
CA GLU A 9 -4.67 -3.01 13.01
C GLU A 9 -4.05 -1.86 12.22
N THR A 10 -3.36 -2.17 11.12
CA THR A 10 -2.79 -1.17 10.21
C THR A 10 -3.88 -0.27 9.63
N LEU A 11 -4.99 -0.85 9.18
CA LEU A 11 -6.13 -0.09 8.66
C LEU A 11 -6.84 0.72 9.76
N ALA A 12 -6.93 0.19 10.97
CA ALA A 12 -7.50 0.94 12.10
C ALA A 12 -6.67 2.17 12.49
N ILE A 13 -5.34 2.10 12.34
CA ILE A 13 -4.42 3.19 12.72
C ILE A 13 -4.18 4.16 11.56
N TYR A 14 -4.05 3.65 10.34
CA TYR A 14 -3.59 4.41 9.17
C TYR A 14 -4.61 4.47 8.03
N GLY A 15 -5.80 3.88 8.18
CA GLY A 15 -6.82 3.80 7.12
C GLY A 15 -7.16 5.16 6.50
N GLU A 16 -7.26 6.19 7.34
CA GLU A 16 -7.58 7.56 6.96
C GLU A 16 -6.35 8.42 6.61
N CYS A 17 -5.14 7.84 6.65
CA CYS A 17 -3.92 8.57 6.31
C CYS A 17 -3.72 8.65 4.80
N ALA A 18 -3.24 9.82 4.35
CA ALA A 18 -2.80 10.02 3.00
C ALA A 18 -1.68 9.02 2.68
N THR A 19 -1.89 8.29 1.57
CA THR A 19 -1.09 7.13 1.22
C THR A 19 -0.58 7.31 -0.20
N THR A 20 0.74 7.29 -0.37
CA THR A 20 1.37 7.26 -1.68
C THR A 20 1.73 5.83 -2.03
N ILE A 21 1.35 5.37 -3.21
CA ILE A 21 1.83 4.10 -3.75
C ILE A 21 2.84 4.38 -4.85
N THR A 22 3.91 3.60 -4.86
CA THR A 22 4.91 3.58 -5.91
C THR A 22 4.95 2.16 -6.45
N PHE A 23 4.57 1.98 -7.70
CA PHE A 23 4.51 0.64 -8.30
C PHE A 23 5.17 0.58 -9.66
N VAL A 24 5.70 -0.59 -9.97
CA VAL A 24 6.38 -0.90 -11.22
C VAL A 24 5.38 -1.56 -12.15
N ARG A 25 4.89 -0.83 -13.16
CA ARG A 25 3.98 -1.38 -14.18
C ARG A 25 4.67 -2.39 -15.09
N ASP A 26 5.88 -2.08 -15.51
CA ASP A 26 6.69 -2.87 -16.43
C ASP A 26 8.18 -2.72 -16.09
N GLU A 27 9.08 -3.48 -16.72
CA GLU A 27 10.50 -3.58 -16.33
C GLU A 27 11.26 -2.22 -16.31
N PHE A 28 10.66 -1.17 -16.88
CA PHE A 28 11.25 0.16 -17.00
C PHE A 28 10.39 1.31 -16.47
N PHE A 29 9.16 1.05 -15.99
CA PHE A 29 8.23 2.14 -15.64
C PHE A 29 7.73 2.05 -14.21
N THR A 30 8.15 3.05 -13.42
CA THR A 30 7.66 3.31 -12.06
C THR A 30 6.61 4.41 -12.10
N GLU A 31 5.46 4.16 -11.49
CA GLU A 31 4.37 5.13 -11.35
C GLU A 31 4.17 5.41 -9.85
N GLU A 32 4.10 6.69 -9.50
CA GLU A 32 3.79 7.15 -8.14
C GLU A 32 2.41 7.81 -8.14
N LYS A 33 1.57 7.46 -7.17
CA LYS A 33 0.25 8.03 -7.03
C LYS A 33 -0.13 8.20 -5.56
N THR A 34 -0.58 9.40 -5.21
CA THR A 34 -1.06 9.71 -3.86
C THR A 34 -2.57 9.64 -3.79
N PHE A 35 -3.06 8.98 -2.74
CA PHE A 35 -4.46 8.82 -2.42
C PHE A 35 -4.76 9.48 -1.08
N PRO A 36 -6.00 10.01 -0.90
CA PRO A 36 -6.39 10.67 0.34
C PRO A 36 -6.46 9.67 1.51
N THR A 37 -6.74 8.40 1.24
CA THR A 37 -6.84 7.35 2.25
C THR A 37 -6.04 6.11 1.83
N MET A 38 -5.65 5.30 2.82
CA MET A 38 -5.04 3.99 2.56
C MET A 38 -6.04 3.06 1.87
N GLN A 39 -7.32 3.16 2.23
CA GLN A 39 -8.40 2.38 1.61
C GLN A 39 -8.48 2.62 0.10
N ASP A 40 -8.49 3.88 -0.34
CA ASP A 40 -8.49 4.25 -1.76
C ASP A 40 -7.27 3.69 -2.50
N ALA A 41 -6.09 3.74 -1.88
CA ALA A 41 -4.87 3.19 -2.45
C ALA A 41 -4.95 1.66 -2.62
N ILE A 42 -5.48 0.95 -1.62
CA ILE A 42 -5.66 -0.51 -1.68
C ILE A 42 -6.73 -0.90 -2.71
N ASP A 43 -7.85 -0.18 -2.76
CA ASP A 43 -8.92 -0.43 -3.75
C ASP A 43 -8.40 -0.23 -5.18
N TYR A 44 -7.62 0.83 -5.39
CA TYR A 44 -6.94 1.06 -6.68
C TYR A 44 -5.98 -0.07 -7.06
N LEU A 45 -5.20 -0.59 -6.10
CA LEU A 45 -4.31 -1.71 -6.34
C LEU A 45 -5.07 -3.02 -6.64
N LYS A 46 -6.22 -3.25 -6.00
CA LYS A 46 -7.10 -4.39 -6.28
C LYS A 46 -7.70 -4.35 -7.68
N ALA A 47 -8.05 -3.15 -8.16
CA ALA A 47 -8.54 -2.94 -9.52
C ALA A 47 -7.44 -3.09 -10.59
N PHE A 48 -6.17 -3.18 -10.17
CA PHE A 48 -5.02 -3.31 -11.06
C PHE A 48 -4.80 -4.79 -11.45
N ASP A 49 -5.25 -5.15 -12.65
CA ASP A 49 -5.02 -6.48 -13.23
C ASP A 49 -4.20 -6.37 -14.55
N PRO A 50 -3.01 -7.00 -14.64
CA PRO A 50 -2.36 -7.81 -13.62
C PRO A 50 -1.74 -6.97 -12.50
N SER A 51 -1.64 -7.54 -11.29
CA SER A 51 -1.02 -6.85 -10.15
C SER A 51 0.44 -6.48 -10.45
N PRO A 52 0.88 -5.24 -10.10
CA PRO A 52 2.24 -4.79 -10.39
C PRO A 52 3.31 -5.70 -9.78
N ARG A 53 4.45 -5.83 -10.46
CA ARG A 53 5.55 -6.70 -10.01
C ARG A 53 6.25 -6.18 -8.75
N GLY A 54 6.38 -4.86 -8.65
CA GLY A 54 6.89 -4.18 -7.46
C GLY A 54 5.86 -3.17 -6.98
N ILE A 55 5.49 -3.21 -5.70
CA ILE A 55 4.60 -2.25 -5.07
C ILE A 55 5.23 -1.85 -3.75
N PHE A 56 5.39 -0.56 -3.55
CA PHE A 56 5.79 0.07 -2.30
C PHE A 56 4.69 1.04 -1.91
N LEU A 57 4.20 0.91 -0.68
CA LEU A 57 3.21 1.81 -0.13
C LEU A 57 3.86 2.63 0.96
N HIS A 58 3.72 3.94 0.85
CA HIS A 58 4.30 4.97 1.68
C HIS A 58 3.17 5.73 2.39
N ILE A 59 2.98 5.46 3.68
CA ILE A 59 1.99 6.19 4.48
C ILE A 59 2.68 7.40 5.08
N ARG A 60 2.10 8.58 4.87
CA ARG A 60 2.52 9.80 5.58
C ARG A 60 1.69 9.94 6.85
N ALA A 61 2.13 9.29 7.92
CA ALA A 61 1.52 9.40 9.24
C ALA A 61 2.45 10.14 10.20
N HIS A 62 1.96 11.20 10.86
CA HIS A 62 2.74 11.98 11.83
C HIS A 62 4.13 12.45 11.33
N GLY A 63 4.25 12.78 10.04
CA GLY A 63 5.52 13.23 9.43
C GLY A 63 6.55 12.11 9.24
N ARG A 64 6.18 10.85 9.46
CA ARG A 64 7.00 9.68 9.16
C ARG A 64 6.48 8.99 7.91
N ASP A 65 7.42 8.53 7.10
CA ASP A 65 7.18 7.65 5.97
C ASP A 65 7.28 6.21 6.46
N ILE A 66 6.18 5.45 6.34
CA ILE A 66 6.13 4.04 6.72
C ILE A 66 6.06 3.21 5.44
N PRO A 67 7.13 2.50 5.05
CA PRO A 67 7.13 1.67 3.87
C PRO A 67 6.49 0.31 4.13
N PHE A 68 5.64 -0.14 3.22
CA PHE A 68 5.08 -1.48 3.19
C PHE A 68 5.59 -2.23 1.96
N ASP A 69 6.02 -3.46 2.17
CA ASP A 69 6.44 -4.37 1.09
C ASP A 69 5.23 -5.08 0.47
N ARG A 70 5.46 -5.71 -0.69
CA ARG A 70 4.49 -6.49 -1.43
C ARG A 70 3.72 -7.52 -0.59
N ASP A 71 4.37 -8.24 0.33
CA ASP A 71 3.69 -9.26 1.17
C ASP A 71 2.69 -8.61 2.14
N ASN A 72 3.09 -7.51 2.79
CA ASN A 72 2.19 -6.74 3.66
C ASN A 72 1.03 -6.11 2.87
N ILE A 73 1.29 -5.60 1.66
CA ILE A 73 0.26 -5.06 0.78
C ILE A 73 -0.70 -6.17 0.33
N ALA A 74 -0.20 -7.36 0.00
CA ALA A 74 -1.04 -8.52 -0.34
C ALA A 74 -1.95 -8.93 0.83
N LYS A 75 -1.47 -8.84 2.08
CA LYS A 75 -2.29 -9.07 3.27
C LYS A 75 -3.38 -7.99 3.42
N LEU A 76 -3.04 -6.72 3.19
CA LEU A 76 -4.02 -5.60 3.20
C LEU A 76 -5.10 -5.78 2.13
N MET A 77 -4.72 -6.22 0.93
CA MET A 77 -5.66 -6.52 -0.17
C MET A 77 -6.58 -7.71 0.15
N ARG A 78 -6.19 -8.63 1.04
CA ARG A 78 -7.02 -9.79 1.42
C ARG A 78 -8.01 -9.51 2.56
N GLU A 79 -7.70 -8.56 3.43
CA GLU A 79 -8.53 -8.24 4.62
C GLU A 79 -9.65 -7.24 4.33
N LEU A 80 -9.51 -6.45 3.28
CA LEU A 80 -10.53 -5.56 2.74
C LEU A 80 -11.30 -6.23 1.60
#